data_AF-A0A9D7LGT9-F1
#
_entry.id   AF-A0A9D7LGT9-F1
#
_cell.length_a   1.000
_cell.length_b   1.000
_cell.length_c   1.000
_cell.angle_alpha   90.00
_cell.angle_beta   90.00
_cell.angle_gamma   90.00
#
_symmetry.space_group_name_H-M   'P 1'
#
loop_
_entity.id
_entity.type
_entity.pdbx_description
1 polymer ?
#
loop_
_entity_poly.entity_id
_entity_poly.type
_entity_poly.pdbx_seq_one_letter_code
_entity_poly.pdbx_strand_id
1 'polypeptide(L)'
;MSSRANPSRGLPALIALASVLSVLSIVAHLLLLVALVPPRTPADARGGGPRPPRATSRPTESAAAASNPGSAAGIPGDPPTGLPIPTSSAQLPEPAVPAFDDHCLRNDNPPTGAKLPVGDPFGDTVEALGEGAELQRVYAVRDGALVAIDHAGAPRPCDEQVWQLLSLTAPTQVRYVAEFLIFDADPNPDKDQFVIEGEATPQRITRTTVDDSHWRISIAPNGLDRADLGWLIAHELAHVISLNDSQTTPTQAPVCEYLDVGTGCLLPVALLSRYLHATWEDGLYDEWVTADRQAEGDPTSTAYKDFQRRHRDAFVTSYAATHPVEDFAESFAMWCSVETRSRAVSRLPRTAPTDSGHKVDWFAAQTHDLVPELDPGCAMLRKFASS
;
A
#
# COMPACT_ATOMS: atom_id res chain seq x y z
N MET A 1 38.31 44.42 -16.09
CA MET A 1 37.91 44.95 -14.77
C MET A 1 36.53 44.41 -14.47
N SER A 2 36.44 43.57 -13.42
CA SER A 2 35.28 43.22 -12.57
C SER A 2 33.96 42.75 -13.20
N SER A 3 33.23 41.79 -12.65
CA SER A 3 33.44 40.82 -11.56
C SER A 3 32.37 39.74 -11.70
N ARG A 4 32.72 38.49 -11.41
CA ARG A 4 31.77 37.39 -11.21
C ARG A 4 30.85 37.70 -10.02
N ALA A 5 29.59 37.30 -10.12
CA ALA A 5 28.71 37.11 -8.98
C ALA A 5 28.12 35.69 -9.04
N ASN A 6 28.41 34.94 -7.99
CA ASN A 6 27.86 33.63 -7.68
C ASN A 6 26.71 33.85 -6.67
N PRO A 7 25.61 33.08 -6.72
CA PRO A 7 25.00 32.70 -5.45
C PRO A 7 24.62 31.22 -5.45
N SER A 8 25.50 30.42 -4.87
CA SER A 8 25.08 29.31 -4.00
C SER A 8 24.69 29.89 -2.64
N ARG A 9 23.43 29.71 -2.21
CA ARG A 9 22.96 29.51 -0.81
C ARG A 9 21.48 29.91 -0.69
N GLY A 10 20.63 28.91 -0.50
CA GLY A 10 19.20 29.10 -0.20
C GLY A 10 18.38 27.80 -0.12
N LEU A 11 19.02 26.66 0.16
CA LEU A 11 18.37 25.37 0.43
C LEU A 11 18.64 25.10 1.92
N PRO A 12 17.70 25.41 2.84
CA PRO A 12 16.92 24.32 3.47
C PRO A 12 15.54 24.75 4.03
N ALA A 13 14.83 25.71 3.45
CA ALA A 13 13.57 26.24 4.01
C ALA A 13 12.29 25.92 3.20
N LEU A 14 12.42 25.31 2.02
CA LEU A 14 11.31 25.06 1.08
C LEU A 14 10.74 23.63 1.12
N ILE A 15 11.27 22.76 1.99
CA ILE A 15 10.80 21.36 2.15
C ILE A 15 9.66 21.25 3.19
N ALA A 16 9.33 22.33 3.91
CA ALA A 16 8.45 22.26 5.09
C ALA A 16 6.95 22.53 4.83
N LEU A 17 6.55 23.03 3.65
CA LEU A 17 5.16 23.44 3.40
C LEU A 17 4.33 22.47 2.55
N ALA A 18 4.97 21.53 1.85
CA ALA A 18 4.36 20.65 0.84
C ALA A 18 3.51 19.50 1.40
N SER A 19 3.05 19.58 2.65
CA SER A 19 2.42 18.42 3.28
C SER A 19 0.92 18.51 3.42
N VAL A 20 0.24 19.66 3.16
CA VAL A 20 -1.08 20.12 3.69
C VAL A 20 -2.39 19.50 3.16
N LEU A 21 -2.44 18.57 2.18
CA LEU A 21 -3.75 18.12 1.66
C LEU A 21 -3.98 16.65 1.20
N SER A 22 -3.26 15.62 1.70
CA SER A 22 -3.65 14.18 1.52
C SER A 22 -4.99 13.79 2.21
N VAL A 23 -5.79 14.77 2.61
CA VAL A 23 -6.75 14.71 3.72
C VAL A 23 -8.08 14.11 3.31
N LEU A 24 -8.59 14.22 2.08
CA LEU A 24 -10.02 13.97 1.85
C LEU A 24 -10.43 12.49 1.67
N SER A 25 -9.54 11.58 1.25
CA SER A 25 -9.88 10.15 1.18
C SER A 25 -9.87 9.49 2.57
N ILE A 26 -8.93 9.90 3.44
CA ILE A 26 -8.88 9.52 4.87
C ILE A 26 -9.96 10.27 5.69
N VAL A 27 -10.27 11.54 5.38
CA VAL A 27 -11.31 12.33 6.07
C VAL A 27 -12.73 11.92 5.71
N ALA A 28 -12.97 11.35 4.53
CA ALA A 28 -14.25 10.71 4.22
C ALA A 28 -14.52 9.49 5.13
N HIS A 29 -13.47 8.81 5.59
CA HIS A 29 -13.55 7.68 6.51
C HIS A 29 -13.59 8.13 8.00
N LEU A 30 -12.90 9.22 8.37
CA LEU A 30 -12.83 9.71 9.76
C LEU A 30 -13.98 10.63 10.21
N LEU A 31 -14.61 11.41 9.30
CA LEU A 31 -15.79 12.22 9.65
C LEU A 31 -17.01 11.38 10.04
N LEU A 32 -17.01 10.09 9.73
CA LEU A 32 -18.08 9.17 10.09
C LEU A 32 -17.98 8.69 11.55
N LEU A 33 -16.78 8.68 12.15
CA LEU A 33 -16.53 8.17 13.51
C LEU A 33 -16.87 9.18 14.61
N VAL A 34 -16.76 10.48 14.35
CA VAL A 34 -17.04 11.54 15.34
C VAL A 34 -18.54 11.76 15.59
N ALA A 35 -19.41 11.40 14.64
CA ALA A 35 -20.86 11.63 14.76
C ALA A 35 -21.62 10.58 15.59
N LEU A 36 -20.97 9.48 16.03
CA LEU A 36 -21.64 8.34 16.68
C LEU A 36 -21.15 8.04 18.11
N VAL A 37 -20.21 8.80 18.66
CA VAL A 37 -19.76 8.64 20.05
C VAL A 37 -20.42 9.70 20.93
N PRO A 38 -21.44 9.37 21.75
CA PRO A 38 -21.96 10.31 22.73
C PRO A 38 -20.86 10.64 23.77
N PRO A 39 -20.78 11.88 24.27
CA PRO A 39 -19.79 12.26 25.25
C PRO A 39 -19.94 11.40 26.51
N ARG A 40 -18.89 10.66 26.89
CA ARG A 40 -18.85 9.93 28.15
C ARG A 40 -18.71 10.93 29.31
N THR A 41 -19.68 10.93 30.20
CA THR A 41 -19.57 11.53 31.52
C THR A 41 -18.52 10.77 32.36
N PRO A 42 -17.74 11.45 33.20
CA PRO A 42 -16.76 10.79 34.05
C PRO A 42 -17.46 10.19 35.27
N ALA A 43 -17.47 8.86 35.38
CA ALA A 43 -17.75 8.18 36.63
C ALA A 43 -16.90 6.91 36.75
N ASP A 44 -16.38 6.73 37.97
CA ASP A 44 -15.47 5.69 38.44
C ASP A 44 -15.80 4.26 37.99
N ALA A 45 -14.77 3.47 37.71
CA ALA A 45 -14.35 2.37 38.60
C ALA A 45 -13.49 1.31 37.87
N ARG A 46 -12.39 0.97 38.54
CA ARG A 46 -11.62 -0.28 38.52
C ARG A 46 -12.24 -1.45 37.74
N GLY A 47 -11.49 -1.97 36.75
CA GLY A 47 -11.69 -3.29 36.17
C GLY A 47 -10.54 -3.61 35.22
N GLY A 48 -9.71 -4.59 35.56
CA GLY A 48 -8.53 -4.98 34.79
C GLY A 48 -8.80 -6.04 33.72
N GLY A 49 -7.92 -6.04 32.71
CA GLY A 49 -7.69 -7.12 31.74
C GLY A 49 -7.53 -6.62 30.30
N PRO A 50 -6.83 -7.33 29.39
CA PRO A 50 -5.57 -8.06 29.56
C PRO A 50 -4.45 -7.51 28.62
N ARG A 51 -3.18 -7.72 29.03
CA ARG A 51 -1.95 -7.43 28.25
C ARG A 51 -1.57 -8.64 27.37
N PRO A 52 -1.03 -8.44 26.15
CA PRO A 52 -0.41 -9.51 25.37
C PRO A 52 0.95 -9.95 25.98
N PRO A 53 1.42 -11.18 25.68
CA PRO A 53 2.39 -11.87 26.52
C PRO A 53 3.84 -11.44 26.27
N ARG A 54 4.57 -11.29 27.38
CA ARG A 54 6.01 -11.09 27.43
C ARG A 54 6.70 -12.45 27.57
N ALA A 55 7.51 -12.84 26.59
CA ALA A 55 8.34 -14.03 26.66
C ALA A 55 9.72 -13.72 27.24
N THR A 56 10.00 -14.17 28.46
CA THR A 56 11.37 -14.46 28.92
C THR A 56 11.37 -15.60 29.94
N SER A 57 12.19 -16.62 29.66
CA SER A 57 13.19 -17.26 30.53
C SER A 57 13.26 -18.79 30.40
N ARG A 58 14.49 -19.24 30.11
CA ARG A 58 15.03 -20.59 30.34
C ARG A 58 15.11 -20.84 31.86
N PRO A 59 15.08 -22.10 32.32
CA PRO A 59 16.34 -22.70 32.77
C PRO A 59 16.51 -24.22 32.52
N THR A 60 17.71 -24.65 32.91
CA THR A 60 18.57 -25.83 32.76
C THR A 60 18.09 -27.21 33.24
N GLU A 61 18.68 -28.24 32.59
CA GLU A 61 19.00 -29.65 32.96
C GLU A 61 18.65 -30.24 34.35
N SER A 62 18.14 -31.49 34.40
CA SER A 62 18.95 -32.72 34.66
C SER A 62 18.12 -33.99 34.97
N ALA A 63 18.60 -35.11 34.41
CA ALA A 63 18.39 -36.56 34.55
C ALA A 63 17.55 -37.20 35.69
N ALA A 64 16.83 -38.30 35.39
CA ALA A 64 17.19 -39.69 35.74
C ALA A 64 16.03 -40.70 35.50
N ALA A 65 16.41 -41.95 35.23
CA ALA A 65 15.61 -43.07 34.71
C ALA A 65 14.94 -43.97 35.77
N ALA A 66 13.87 -44.70 35.39
CA ALA A 66 13.56 -46.08 35.86
C ALA A 66 12.43 -46.78 35.04
N SER A 67 12.85 -47.76 34.23
CA SER A 67 12.25 -49.07 33.86
C SER A 67 10.78 -49.49 34.15
N ASN A 68 10.02 -49.76 33.05
CA ASN A 68 9.33 -51.01 32.58
C ASN A 68 8.40 -51.87 33.49
N PRO A 69 7.55 -52.81 32.95
CA PRO A 69 7.05 -53.03 31.56
C PRO A 69 5.53 -53.41 31.44
N GLY A 70 5.02 -53.53 30.20
CA GLY A 70 4.08 -54.59 29.84
C GLY A 70 2.73 -54.19 29.22
N SER A 71 2.61 -54.30 27.88
CA SER A 71 1.74 -55.27 27.20
C SER A 71 1.44 -54.83 25.77
N ALA A 72 1.82 -55.71 24.84
CA ALA A 72 1.57 -55.61 23.42
C ALA A 72 0.16 -56.12 23.07
N ALA A 73 -0.52 -55.41 22.17
CA ALA A 73 -1.51 -55.99 21.27
C ALA A 73 -1.35 -55.25 19.93
N GLY A 74 -0.85 -55.98 18.93
CA GLY A 74 -0.59 -55.46 17.59
C GLY A 74 -1.84 -55.45 16.72
N ILE A 75 -1.91 -54.46 15.85
CA ILE A 75 -2.63 -54.53 14.57
C ILE A 75 -1.69 -53.93 13.50
N PRO A 76 -1.45 -54.63 12.37
CA PRO A 76 -0.61 -54.13 11.28
C PRO A 76 -1.45 -53.28 10.33
N GLY A 77 -0.94 -52.11 9.98
CA GLY A 77 -1.47 -51.27 8.91
C GLY A 77 -0.37 -50.34 8.45
N ASP A 78 0.18 -50.60 7.28
CA ASP A 78 1.20 -49.79 6.64
C ASP A 78 0.78 -48.30 6.62
N PRO A 79 1.71 -47.35 6.85
CA PRO A 79 1.41 -45.95 6.61
C PRO A 79 1.16 -45.77 5.11
N PRO A 80 0.13 -45.01 4.70
CA PRO A 80 0.01 -44.63 3.30
C PRO A 80 1.28 -43.86 2.95
N THR A 81 2.01 -44.40 1.97
CA THR A 81 3.07 -43.75 1.22
C THR A 81 2.74 -42.27 1.07
N GLY A 82 3.57 -41.42 1.67
CA GLY A 82 3.47 -39.99 1.55
C GLY A 82 3.30 -39.62 0.09
N LEU A 83 2.17 -38.99 -0.23
CA LEU A 83 2.06 -38.24 -1.46
C LEU A 83 3.25 -37.27 -1.49
N PRO A 84 4.04 -37.23 -2.57
CA PRO A 84 5.09 -36.24 -2.68
C PRO A 84 4.43 -34.87 -2.58
N ILE A 85 4.76 -34.12 -1.53
CA ILE A 85 4.50 -32.69 -1.48
C ILE A 85 5.21 -32.13 -2.72
N PRO A 86 4.52 -31.45 -3.65
CA PRO A 86 5.17 -30.89 -4.80
C PRO A 86 6.10 -29.78 -4.32
N THR A 87 7.38 -30.12 -4.12
CA THR A 87 8.46 -29.17 -3.86
C THR A 87 8.88 -28.52 -5.17
N SER A 88 7.98 -27.75 -5.75
CA SER A 88 8.31 -26.78 -6.79
C SER A 88 7.19 -25.75 -6.90
N SER A 89 7.25 -24.70 -6.08
CA SER A 89 6.70 -23.42 -6.50
C SER A 89 7.54 -22.97 -7.69
N ALA A 90 7.17 -23.40 -8.89
CA ALA A 90 7.77 -22.88 -10.10
C ALA A 90 7.45 -21.39 -10.14
N GLN A 91 8.46 -20.55 -9.94
CA GLN A 91 8.35 -19.10 -10.05
C GLN A 91 7.81 -18.75 -11.43
N LEU A 92 6.86 -17.81 -11.51
CA LEU A 92 6.33 -17.36 -12.80
C LEU A 92 7.49 -16.83 -13.66
N PRO A 93 7.46 -17.03 -14.99
CA PRO A 93 8.48 -16.46 -15.85
C PRO A 93 8.42 -14.93 -15.76
N GLU A 94 9.59 -14.28 -15.74
CA GLU A 94 9.67 -12.82 -15.84
C GLU A 94 9.08 -12.36 -17.20
N PRO A 95 8.04 -11.50 -17.21
CA PRO A 95 7.50 -10.98 -18.44
C PRO A 95 8.51 -10.05 -19.13
N ALA A 96 8.43 -9.96 -20.45
CA ALA A 96 9.20 -8.94 -21.17
C ALA A 96 8.68 -7.54 -20.79
N VAL A 97 9.60 -6.57 -20.71
CA VAL A 97 9.22 -5.16 -20.54
C VAL A 97 8.37 -4.76 -21.75
N PRO A 98 7.11 -4.31 -21.55
CA PRO A 98 6.26 -3.90 -22.65
C PRO A 98 6.86 -2.68 -23.35
N ALA A 99 6.57 -2.54 -24.64
CA ALA A 99 6.89 -1.29 -25.33
C ALA A 99 6.08 -0.16 -24.70
N PHE A 100 6.77 0.90 -24.29
CA PHE A 100 6.15 2.07 -23.69
C PHE A 100 6.67 3.31 -24.39
N ASP A 101 5.75 4.13 -24.90
CA ASP A 101 6.08 5.36 -25.59
C ASP A 101 6.06 6.53 -24.61
N ASP A 102 7.18 7.23 -24.46
CA ASP A 102 7.33 8.33 -23.49
C ASP A 102 6.39 9.52 -23.79
N HIS A 103 5.78 9.59 -24.99
CA HIS A 103 4.71 10.58 -25.20
C HIS A 103 3.51 10.35 -24.29
N CYS A 104 3.29 9.14 -23.78
CA CYS A 104 2.20 8.82 -22.88
C CYS A 104 2.35 9.42 -21.47
N LEU A 105 3.55 9.94 -21.14
CA LEU A 105 3.82 10.61 -19.87
C LEU A 105 3.87 12.13 -20.01
N ARG A 106 3.60 12.68 -21.19
CA ARG A 106 3.67 14.13 -21.37
C ARG A 106 2.49 14.81 -20.70
N ASN A 107 2.78 15.98 -20.15
CA ASN A 107 1.75 16.86 -19.63
C ASN A 107 1.13 17.74 -20.74
N ASP A 108 0.54 17.08 -21.75
CA ASP A 108 -0.08 17.73 -22.91
C ASP A 108 -1.37 17.03 -23.40
N ASN A 109 -2.00 16.25 -22.51
CA ASN A 109 -3.24 15.55 -22.82
C ASN A 109 -4.37 16.55 -23.10
N PRO A 110 -5.05 16.46 -24.26
CA PRO A 110 -6.21 17.29 -24.52
C PRO A 110 -7.42 16.77 -23.71
N PRO A 111 -8.34 17.65 -23.30
CA PRO A 111 -9.61 17.23 -22.67
C PRO A 111 -10.34 16.23 -23.56
N THR A 112 -10.77 15.10 -22.98
CA THR A 112 -11.42 14.01 -23.72
C THR A 112 -12.94 14.13 -23.78
N GLY A 113 -13.52 14.91 -22.86
CA GLY A 113 -14.97 14.94 -22.63
C GLY A 113 -15.51 13.67 -21.95
N ALA A 114 -14.63 12.82 -21.39
CA ALA A 114 -15.00 11.67 -20.58
C ALA A 114 -15.88 12.09 -19.40
N LYS A 115 -16.75 11.18 -18.97
CA LYS A 115 -17.63 11.38 -17.82
C LYS A 115 -17.63 10.13 -16.96
N LEU A 116 -17.57 10.31 -15.64
CA LEU A 116 -17.85 9.23 -14.72
C LEU A 116 -19.31 8.77 -14.90
N PRO A 117 -19.58 7.45 -14.85
CA PRO A 117 -20.94 6.93 -14.80
C PRO A 117 -21.74 7.56 -13.64
N VAL A 118 -23.02 7.82 -13.87
CA VAL A 118 -23.89 8.33 -12.80
C VAL A 118 -24.14 7.24 -11.77
N GLY A 119 -23.92 7.55 -10.48
CA GLY A 119 -24.09 6.58 -9.40
C GLY A 119 -23.04 5.49 -9.39
N ASP A 120 -21.86 5.78 -9.93
CA ASP A 120 -20.71 4.90 -9.89
C ASP A 120 -20.37 4.50 -8.44
N PRO A 121 -20.26 3.19 -8.14
CA PRO A 121 -20.00 2.73 -6.79
C PRO A 121 -18.58 3.06 -6.28
N PHE A 122 -17.67 3.55 -7.12
CA PHE A 122 -16.36 4.04 -6.71
C PHE A 122 -16.34 5.56 -6.52
N GLY A 123 -17.47 6.24 -6.73
CA GLY A 123 -17.58 7.69 -6.73
C GLY A 123 -17.77 8.24 -8.15
N ASP A 124 -18.69 9.20 -8.28
CA ASP A 124 -19.14 9.78 -9.56
C ASP A 124 -18.55 11.17 -9.83
N THR A 125 -17.57 11.60 -9.05
CA THR A 125 -16.90 12.89 -9.18
C THR A 125 -15.37 12.75 -9.05
N VAL A 126 -14.61 13.63 -9.71
CA VAL A 126 -13.13 13.56 -9.78
C VAL A 126 -12.45 14.27 -8.60
N GLU A 127 -13.21 15.03 -7.82
CA GLU A 127 -12.74 15.87 -6.72
C GLU A 127 -12.06 15.07 -5.60
N ALA A 128 -12.39 13.77 -5.46
CA ALA A 128 -11.69 12.88 -4.54
C ALA A 128 -10.20 12.74 -4.87
N LEU A 129 -9.82 12.90 -6.15
CA LEU A 129 -8.45 12.87 -6.64
C LEU A 129 -7.70 14.20 -6.43
N GLY A 130 -8.38 15.25 -5.95
CA GLY A 130 -7.77 16.52 -5.57
C GLY A 130 -8.11 17.71 -6.48
N GLU A 131 -7.69 18.89 -6.04
CA GLU A 131 -7.97 20.16 -6.70
C GLU A 131 -7.12 20.32 -7.97
N GLY A 132 -7.76 20.20 -9.13
CA GLY A 132 -7.07 20.27 -10.43
C GLY A 132 -6.94 18.92 -11.12
N ALA A 133 -7.45 17.84 -10.53
CA ALA A 133 -7.62 16.58 -11.23
C ALA A 133 -8.57 16.75 -12.42
N GLU A 134 -8.12 16.41 -13.63
CA GLU A 134 -8.95 16.39 -14.83
C GLU A 134 -9.20 14.95 -15.27
N LEU A 135 -10.47 14.55 -15.34
CA LEU A 135 -10.81 13.21 -15.81
C LEU A 135 -10.41 13.03 -17.27
N GLN A 136 -9.51 12.09 -17.52
CA GLN A 136 -9.11 11.73 -18.88
C GLN A 136 -9.94 10.56 -19.39
N ARG A 137 -9.99 9.43 -18.70
CA ARG A 137 -10.71 8.22 -19.16
C ARG A 137 -11.15 7.33 -18.00
N VAL A 138 -12.22 6.56 -18.22
CA VAL A 138 -12.70 5.54 -17.28
C VAL A 138 -13.05 4.25 -18.02
N TYR A 139 -12.54 3.14 -17.49
CA TYR A 139 -12.67 1.82 -18.07
C TYR A 139 -13.19 0.81 -17.05
N ALA A 140 -14.22 0.05 -17.41
CA ALA A 140 -14.46 -1.22 -16.75
C ALA A 140 -13.39 -2.22 -17.20
N VAL A 141 -12.87 -3.01 -16.26
CA VAL A 141 -11.99 -4.14 -16.58
C VAL A 141 -12.86 -5.39 -16.77
N ARG A 142 -12.75 -6.02 -17.93
CA ARG A 142 -13.51 -7.21 -18.32
C ARG A 142 -12.57 -8.21 -18.96
N ASP A 143 -12.46 -9.39 -18.35
CA ASP A 143 -11.56 -10.46 -18.81
C ASP A 143 -10.10 -9.98 -19.01
N GLY A 144 -9.64 -9.06 -18.14
CA GLY A 144 -8.30 -8.46 -18.20
C GLY A 144 -8.13 -7.36 -19.25
N ALA A 145 -9.17 -6.98 -19.97
CA ALA A 145 -9.15 -5.92 -20.98
C ALA A 145 -9.91 -4.66 -20.52
N LEU A 146 -9.48 -3.50 -21.03
CA LEU A 146 -10.16 -2.22 -20.80
C LEU A 146 -11.40 -2.09 -21.70
N VAL A 147 -12.54 -1.80 -21.09
CA VAL A 147 -13.80 -1.48 -21.78
C VAL A 147 -14.24 -0.09 -21.35
N ALA A 148 -14.24 0.86 -22.28
CA ALA A 148 -14.63 2.24 -21.98
C ALA A 148 -16.08 2.33 -21.49
N ILE A 149 -16.27 3.01 -20.35
CA ILE A 149 -17.60 3.27 -19.75
C ILE A 149 -17.90 4.76 -19.62
N ASP A 150 -17.00 5.60 -20.12
CA ASP A 150 -17.01 7.06 -20.01
C ASP A 150 -17.63 7.81 -21.20
N HIS A 151 -18.15 7.06 -22.18
CA HIS A 151 -18.65 7.58 -23.45
C HIS A 151 -17.61 8.32 -24.33
N ALA A 152 -16.32 8.20 -24.05
CA ALA A 152 -15.24 8.87 -24.81
C ALA A 152 -14.66 8.00 -25.96
N GLY A 153 -15.31 6.88 -26.29
CA GLY A 153 -14.92 5.98 -27.39
C GLY A 153 -13.99 4.85 -26.95
N ALA A 154 -13.27 4.24 -27.90
CA ALA A 154 -12.38 3.10 -27.61
C ALA A 154 -11.21 3.50 -26.67
N PRO A 155 -10.58 2.56 -25.94
CA PRO A 155 -9.38 2.82 -25.16
C PRO A 155 -8.28 3.53 -25.96
N ARG A 156 -7.56 4.46 -25.32
CA ARG A 156 -6.43 5.14 -25.98
C ARG A 156 -5.19 4.24 -25.93
N PRO A 157 -4.30 4.29 -26.94
CA PRO A 157 -3.07 3.51 -26.92
C PRO A 157 -2.18 3.76 -25.69
N CYS A 158 -2.16 4.97 -25.15
CA CYS A 158 -1.42 5.27 -23.93
C CYS A 158 -2.02 4.61 -22.68
N ASP A 159 -3.35 4.63 -22.55
CA ASP A 159 -4.01 4.02 -21.39
C ASP A 159 -3.86 2.49 -21.42
N GLU A 160 -3.89 1.89 -22.62
CA GLU A 160 -3.60 0.47 -22.80
C GLU A 160 -2.16 0.11 -22.40
N GLN A 161 -1.18 1.00 -22.64
CA GLN A 161 0.21 0.79 -22.22
C GLN A 161 0.39 0.88 -20.70
N VAL A 162 -0.26 1.86 -20.04
CA VAL A 162 -0.25 1.95 -18.57
C VAL A 162 -0.94 0.72 -17.96
N TRP A 163 -2.09 0.32 -18.51
CA TRP A 163 -2.79 -0.89 -18.10
C TRP A 163 -1.96 -2.16 -18.30
N GLN A 164 -1.27 -2.27 -19.44
CA GLN A 164 -0.37 -3.39 -19.71
C GLN A 164 0.75 -3.47 -18.67
N LEU A 165 1.35 -2.34 -18.31
CA LEU A 165 2.40 -2.29 -17.29
C LEU A 165 1.88 -2.75 -15.92
N LEU A 166 0.72 -2.25 -15.49
CA LEU A 166 0.07 -2.65 -14.24
C LEU A 166 -0.28 -4.15 -14.24
N SER A 167 -0.94 -4.62 -15.30
CA SER A 167 -1.40 -6.01 -15.40
C SER A 167 -0.26 -7.02 -15.50
N LEU A 168 0.87 -6.67 -16.13
CA LEU A 168 2.06 -7.53 -16.15
C LEU A 168 2.83 -7.51 -14.82
N THR A 169 2.69 -6.46 -14.01
CA THR A 169 3.33 -6.37 -12.70
C THR A 169 2.71 -7.32 -11.69
N ALA A 170 1.38 -7.43 -11.66
CA ALA A 170 0.66 -8.29 -10.71
C ALA A 170 -0.50 -9.06 -11.40
N PRO A 171 -0.20 -10.00 -12.32
CA PRO A 171 -1.21 -10.60 -13.21
C PRO A 171 -2.32 -11.35 -12.50
N THR A 172 -2.02 -11.97 -11.35
CA THR A 172 -3.01 -12.67 -10.53
C THR A 172 -3.93 -11.73 -9.75
N GLN A 173 -3.50 -10.49 -9.53
CA GLN A 173 -4.18 -9.47 -8.72
C GLN A 173 -5.13 -8.62 -9.57
N VAL A 174 -4.94 -8.58 -10.88
CA VAL A 174 -5.85 -7.94 -11.86
C VAL A 174 -7.30 -8.40 -11.70
N ARG A 175 -7.53 -9.61 -11.19
CA ARG A 175 -8.88 -10.13 -10.90
C ARG A 175 -9.69 -9.26 -9.93
N TYR A 176 -9.02 -8.48 -9.08
CA TYR A 176 -9.66 -7.57 -8.12
C TYR A 176 -9.92 -6.19 -8.73
N VAL A 177 -9.27 -5.84 -9.83
CA VAL A 177 -9.45 -4.53 -10.47
C VAL A 177 -10.70 -4.59 -11.33
N ALA A 178 -11.74 -3.91 -10.89
CA ALA A 178 -13.03 -3.80 -11.58
C ALA A 178 -13.07 -2.58 -12.51
N GLU A 179 -12.33 -1.53 -12.15
CA GLU A 179 -12.28 -0.28 -12.89
C GLU A 179 -10.86 0.30 -12.94
N PHE A 180 -10.53 0.95 -14.05
CA PHE A 180 -9.28 1.64 -14.25
C PHE A 180 -9.55 3.07 -14.74
N LEU A 181 -9.04 4.05 -14.01
CA LEU A 181 -9.28 5.47 -14.26
C LEU A 181 -7.96 6.16 -14.58
N ILE A 182 -7.95 6.90 -15.68
CA ILE A 182 -6.84 7.81 -16.02
C ILE A 182 -7.33 9.23 -15.83
N PHE A 183 -6.52 10.04 -15.16
CA PHE A 183 -6.75 11.47 -14.98
C PHE A 183 -5.45 12.24 -15.20
N ASP A 184 -5.53 13.55 -15.31
CA ASP A 184 -4.36 14.42 -15.28
C ASP A 184 -4.23 15.07 -13.90
N ALA A 185 -3.03 15.03 -13.35
CA ALA A 185 -2.66 15.73 -12.13
C ALA A 185 -1.92 17.02 -12.45
N ASP A 186 -2.65 18.14 -12.51
CA ASP A 186 -2.10 19.47 -12.80
C ASP A 186 -2.25 20.44 -11.62
N PRO A 187 -1.59 20.18 -10.48
CA PRO A 187 -1.67 21.09 -9.35
C PRO A 187 -1.08 22.45 -9.72
N ASN A 188 -1.83 23.53 -9.49
CA ASN A 188 -1.27 24.87 -9.57
C ASN A 188 -0.45 25.18 -8.31
N PRO A 189 0.89 25.27 -8.40
CA PRO A 189 1.74 25.48 -7.23
C PRO A 189 1.57 26.87 -6.61
N ASP A 190 1.09 27.87 -7.37
CA ASP A 190 0.83 29.22 -6.86
C ASP A 190 -0.47 29.32 -6.05
N LYS A 191 -1.30 28.27 -6.08
CA LYS A 191 -2.58 28.20 -5.38
C LYS A 191 -2.59 27.21 -4.23
N ASP A 192 -1.44 26.64 -3.89
CA ASP A 192 -1.32 25.54 -2.92
C ASP A 192 -2.27 24.36 -3.27
N GLN A 193 -2.53 24.14 -4.57
CA GLN A 193 -3.39 23.05 -5.04
C GLN A 193 -2.70 21.71 -4.83
N PHE A 194 -3.50 20.73 -4.41
CA PHE A 194 -3.06 19.38 -4.18
C PHE A 194 -3.85 18.42 -5.07
N VAL A 195 -3.12 17.58 -5.79
CA VAL A 195 -3.66 16.50 -6.60
C VAL A 195 -2.85 15.25 -6.25
N ILE A 196 -3.52 14.14 -5.96
CA ILE A 196 -2.83 12.85 -5.82
C ILE A 196 -2.49 12.32 -7.20
N GLU A 197 -1.41 11.58 -7.34
CA GLU A 197 -1.02 11.00 -8.63
C GLU A 197 -1.68 9.62 -8.84
N GLY A 198 -2.20 8.99 -7.78
CA GLY A 198 -2.96 7.75 -7.88
C GLY A 198 -3.83 7.49 -6.66
N GLU A 199 -4.75 6.54 -6.82
CA GLU A 199 -5.62 6.06 -5.74
C GLU A 199 -6.16 4.64 -6.05
N ALA A 200 -6.06 3.74 -5.08
CA ALA A 200 -6.76 2.46 -5.07
C ALA A 200 -7.98 2.53 -4.14
N THR A 201 -9.18 2.40 -4.71
CA THR A 201 -10.44 2.53 -3.97
C THR A 201 -11.28 1.25 -4.07
N PRO A 202 -11.71 0.64 -2.95
CA PRO A 202 -12.63 -0.50 -2.99
C PRO A 202 -14.05 -0.03 -3.33
N GLN A 203 -14.84 -0.92 -3.93
CA GLN A 203 -16.19 -0.61 -4.37
C GLN A 203 -17.09 -0.29 -3.19
N ARG A 204 -17.81 0.84 -3.22
CA ARG A 204 -18.77 1.18 -2.17
C ARG A 204 -20.08 0.41 -2.35
N ILE A 205 -20.52 -0.27 -1.30
CA ILE A 205 -21.85 -0.93 -1.25
C ILE A 205 -22.86 -0.05 -0.50
N THR A 206 -22.41 0.53 0.62
CA THR A 206 -23.20 1.51 1.39
C THR A 206 -22.28 2.63 1.86
N ARG A 207 -22.82 3.59 2.62
CA ARG A 207 -22.00 4.65 3.22
C ARG A 207 -20.85 4.11 4.09
N THR A 208 -21.01 2.93 4.70
CA THR A 208 -20.09 2.41 5.72
C THR A 208 -19.52 1.04 5.39
N THR A 209 -19.86 0.47 4.24
CA THR A 209 -19.44 -0.87 3.84
C THR A 209 -18.96 -0.85 2.40
N VAL A 210 -17.88 -1.57 2.16
CA VAL A 210 -17.26 -1.72 0.84
C VAL A 210 -17.24 -3.19 0.44
N ASP A 211 -16.90 -3.42 -0.83
CA ASP A 211 -16.60 -4.72 -1.39
C ASP A 211 -15.12 -4.73 -1.81
N ASP A 212 -14.30 -5.35 -0.97
CA ASP A 212 -12.85 -5.48 -1.17
C ASP A 212 -12.50 -6.53 -2.24
N SER A 213 -13.48 -7.13 -2.93
CA SER A 213 -13.25 -7.98 -4.11
C SER A 213 -13.26 -7.19 -5.43
N HIS A 214 -13.67 -5.92 -5.40
CA HIS A 214 -13.72 -5.05 -6.57
C HIS A 214 -13.11 -3.68 -6.27
N TRP A 215 -12.08 -3.31 -7.04
CA TRP A 215 -11.30 -2.09 -6.84
C TRP A 215 -11.27 -1.23 -8.09
N ARG A 216 -11.27 0.09 -7.91
CA ARG A 216 -10.82 1.06 -8.90
C ARG A 216 -9.36 1.37 -8.62
N ILE A 217 -8.53 1.33 -9.65
CA ILE A 217 -7.19 1.95 -9.61
C ILE A 217 -7.23 3.20 -10.50
N SER A 218 -6.89 4.34 -9.92
CA SER A 218 -6.78 5.64 -10.57
C SER A 218 -5.31 6.01 -10.72
N ILE A 219 -4.88 6.45 -11.90
CA ILE A 219 -3.48 6.84 -12.17
C ILE A 219 -3.44 8.13 -12.99
N ALA A 220 -2.60 9.06 -12.60
CA ALA A 220 -2.20 10.24 -13.36
C ALA A 220 -0.79 10.08 -13.91
N PRO A 221 -0.62 9.60 -15.16
CA PRO A 221 0.71 9.39 -15.74
C PRO A 221 1.33 10.68 -16.29
N ASN A 222 0.55 11.75 -16.46
CA ASN A 222 1.00 12.99 -17.08
C ASN A 222 2.07 13.69 -16.22
N GLY A 223 3.17 14.09 -16.85
CA GLY A 223 4.28 14.77 -16.19
C GLY A 223 5.24 13.86 -15.42
N LEU A 224 4.95 12.57 -15.28
CA LEU A 224 5.83 11.61 -14.62
C LEU A 224 6.99 11.18 -15.52
N ASP A 225 8.09 10.74 -14.90
CA ASP A 225 9.04 9.86 -15.58
C ASP A 225 8.69 8.37 -15.35
N ARG A 226 9.44 7.46 -15.98
CA ARG A 226 9.18 6.02 -15.87
C ARG A 226 9.44 5.47 -14.48
N ALA A 227 10.39 6.06 -13.74
CA ALA A 227 10.67 5.64 -12.38
C ALA A 227 9.50 6.03 -11.46
N ASP A 228 8.97 7.25 -11.62
CA ASP A 228 7.82 7.74 -10.87
C ASP A 228 6.55 6.95 -11.23
N LEU A 229 6.27 6.69 -12.51
CA LEU A 229 5.14 5.84 -12.90
C LEU A 229 5.30 4.40 -12.38
N GLY A 230 6.51 3.84 -12.43
CA GLY A 230 6.80 2.52 -11.90
C GLY A 230 6.58 2.43 -10.39
N TRP A 231 7.00 3.46 -9.65
CA TRP A 231 6.72 3.58 -8.21
C TRP A 231 5.23 3.66 -7.94
N LEU A 232 4.51 4.54 -8.64
CA LEU A 232 3.08 4.76 -8.47
C LEU A 232 2.26 3.49 -8.74
N ILE A 233 2.53 2.78 -9.84
CA ILE A 233 1.85 1.50 -10.15
C ILE A 233 2.09 0.47 -9.05
N ALA A 234 3.33 0.35 -8.57
CA ALA A 234 3.64 -0.58 -7.49
C ALA A 234 2.94 -0.18 -6.18
N HIS A 235 2.89 1.11 -5.86
CA HIS A 235 2.19 1.66 -4.70
C HIS A 235 0.70 1.30 -4.73
N GLU A 236 -0.01 1.63 -5.81
CA GLU A 236 -1.45 1.38 -5.89
C GLU A 236 -1.79 -0.12 -5.91
N LEU A 237 -0.94 -0.94 -6.54
CA LEU A 237 -1.07 -2.39 -6.47
C LEU A 237 -0.90 -2.91 -5.03
N ALA A 238 -0.03 -2.31 -4.23
CA ALA A 238 0.21 -2.73 -2.85
C ALA A 238 -1.05 -2.62 -1.99
N HIS A 239 -1.87 -1.59 -2.20
CA HIS A 239 -3.17 -1.45 -1.56
C HIS A 239 -4.09 -2.62 -1.92
N VAL A 240 -4.28 -2.90 -3.21
CA VAL A 240 -5.12 -4.02 -3.66
C VAL A 240 -4.60 -5.37 -3.15
N ILE A 241 -3.29 -5.60 -3.17
CA ILE A 241 -2.66 -6.85 -2.72
C ILE A 241 -2.89 -7.06 -1.21
N SER A 242 -2.84 -5.99 -0.43
CA SER A 242 -2.81 -6.06 1.04
C SER A 242 -4.16 -5.83 1.71
N LEU A 243 -5.16 -5.33 0.98
CA LEU A 243 -6.48 -4.95 1.50
C LEU A 243 -7.67 -5.62 0.79
N ASN A 244 -7.45 -6.51 -0.19
CA ASN A 244 -8.57 -7.22 -0.83
C ASN A 244 -9.32 -8.18 0.11
N ASP A 245 -10.41 -8.76 -0.37
CA ASP A 245 -11.30 -9.66 0.36
C ASP A 245 -10.64 -10.93 0.94
N SER A 246 -9.43 -11.28 0.49
CA SER A 246 -8.64 -12.38 1.05
C SER A 246 -7.74 -11.92 2.22
N GLN A 247 -7.66 -10.62 2.48
CA GLN A 247 -6.81 -9.99 3.49
C GLN A 247 -7.65 -9.35 4.62
N THR A 248 -8.88 -8.96 4.33
CA THR A 248 -9.76 -8.26 5.28
C THR A 248 -11.00 -9.09 5.64
N THR A 249 -11.71 -8.64 6.66
CA THR A 249 -13.09 -9.02 6.93
C THR A 249 -13.94 -7.77 7.02
N PRO A 250 -15.27 -7.84 6.78
CA PRO A 250 -16.16 -6.70 6.96
C PRO A 250 -16.33 -6.23 8.42
N THR A 251 -15.68 -6.89 9.38
CA THR A 251 -15.70 -6.49 10.80
C THR A 251 -14.98 -5.15 10.95
N GLN A 252 -15.47 -4.26 11.80
CA GLN A 252 -14.84 -2.97 12.10
C GLN A 252 -14.68 -2.77 13.62
N ALA A 253 -13.96 -1.73 14.01
CA ALA A 253 -13.86 -1.31 15.40
C ALA A 253 -15.26 -1.07 16.03
N PRO A 254 -15.44 -1.33 17.34
CA PRO A 254 -14.42 -1.78 18.30
C PRO A 254 -14.25 -3.32 18.35
N VAL A 255 -14.83 -4.07 17.40
CA VAL A 255 -14.83 -5.55 17.41
C VAL A 255 -13.61 -6.12 16.66
N CYS A 256 -12.92 -5.31 15.87
CA CYS A 256 -11.69 -5.70 15.21
C CYS A 256 -10.58 -6.02 16.23
N GLU A 257 -10.09 -7.26 16.21
CA GLU A 257 -8.99 -7.73 17.08
C GLU A 257 -7.61 -7.29 16.55
N TYR A 258 -7.50 -7.03 15.25
CA TYR A 258 -6.29 -6.59 14.56
C TYR A 258 -6.41 -5.11 14.17
N LEU A 259 -5.71 -4.68 13.12
CA LEU A 259 -5.85 -3.33 12.60
C LEU A 259 -7.18 -3.17 11.86
N ASP A 260 -7.97 -2.19 12.27
CA ASP A 260 -9.09 -1.65 11.48
C ASP A 260 -8.50 -0.67 10.46
N VAL A 261 -8.69 -0.96 9.18
CA VAL A 261 -8.21 -0.13 8.07
C VAL A 261 -9.29 0.84 7.56
N GLY A 262 -10.36 1.02 8.34
CA GLY A 262 -11.49 1.92 8.03
C GLY A 262 -12.55 1.26 7.15
N THR A 263 -12.15 0.37 6.24
CA THR A 263 -13.05 -0.40 5.36
C THR A 263 -13.34 -1.81 5.86
N GLY A 264 -12.55 -2.29 6.82
CA GLY A 264 -12.64 -3.63 7.38
C GLY A 264 -11.52 -3.90 8.37
N CYS A 265 -11.50 -5.12 8.91
CA CYS A 265 -10.51 -5.58 9.87
C CYS A 265 -9.55 -6.55 9.19
N LEU A 266 -8.24 -6.33 9.34
CA LEU A 266 -7.26 -7.26 8.78
C LEU A 266 -7.39 -8.67 9.39
N LEU A 267 -7.21 -9.67 8.55
CA LEU A 267 -7.05 -11.05 8.99
C LEU A 267 -5.71 -11.21 9.72
N PRO A 268 -5.60 -12.11 10.71
CA PRO A 268 -4.35 -12.42 11.40
C PRO A 268 -3.19 -12.78 10.44
N VAL A 269 -3.52 -13.51 9.38
CA VAL A 269 -2.56 -14.03 8.39
C VAL A 269 -2.40 -13.11 7.19
N ALA A 270 -3.10 -11.96 7.18
CA ALA A 270 -2.98 -10.99 6.10
C ALA A 270 -1.53 -10.53 5.93
N LEU A 271 -1.19 -10.19 4.70
CA LEU A 271 0.15 -9.74 4.34
C LEU A 271 0.53 -8.47 5.11
N LEU A 272 -0.38 -7.49 5.19
CA LEU A 272 -0.19 -6.28 5.97
C LEU A 272 -0.04 -6.58 7.47
N SER A 273 -0.87 -7.46 8.04
CA SER A 273 -0.75 -7.87 9.45
C SER A 273 0.64 -8.42 9.77
N ARG A 274 1.17 -9.29 8.91
CA ARG A 274 2.52 -9.86 9.08
C ARG A 274 3.62 -8.82 8.91
N TYR A 275 3.46 -7.90 7.96
CA TYR A 275 4.41 -6.81 7.75
C TYR A 275 4.46 -5.91 9.00
N LEU A 276 3.31 -5.43 9.47
CA LEU A 276 3.22 -4.57 10.65
C LEU A 276 3.75 -5.26 11.90
N HIS A 277 3.42 -6.54 12.09
CA HIS A 277 3.97 -7.29 13.22
C HIS A 277 5.50 -7.40 13.16
N ALA A 278 6.10 -7.50 11.97
CA ALA A 278 7.55 -7.62 11.83
C ALA A 278 8.29 -6.28 11.89
N THR A 279 7.63 -5.16 11.56
CA THR A 279 8.33 -3.90 11.25
C THR A 279 7.81 -2.66 12.00
N TRP A 280 6.71 -2.78 12.76
CA TRP A 280 6.12 -1.70 13.55
C TRP A 280 6.19 -1.94 15.07
N GLU A 281 7.10 -2.81 15.52
CA GLU A 281 7.35 -3.08 16.93
C GLU A 281 8.10 -1.92 17.64
N ASP A 282 8.62 -2.18 18.84
CA ASP A 282 9.43 -1.25 19.63
C ASP A 282 8.77 0.10 19.97
N GLY A 283 7.43 0.12 20.03
CA GLY A 283 6.65 1.31 20.39
C GLY A 283 6.42 2.28 19.22
N LEU A 284 6.92 1.97 18.02
CA LEU A 284 6.71 2.79 16.83
C LEU A 284 5.21 2.97 16.54
N TYR A 285 4.44 1.88 16.60
CA TYR A 285 2.99 1.92 16.42
C TYR A 285 2.27 2.77 17.47
N ASP A 286 2.60 2.64 18.75
CA ASP A 286 1.97 3.42 19.83
C ASP A 286 2.24 4.94 19.69
N GLU A 287 3.46 5.29 19.26
CA GLU A 287 3.81 6.67 18.97
C GLU A 287 3.09 7.21 17.74
N TRP A 288 2.92 6.38 16.71
CA TRP A 288 2.12 6.73 15.54
C TRP A 288 0.65 6.94 15.89
N VAL A 289 0.02 6.04 16.66
CA VAL A 289 -1.38 6.22 17.14
C VAL A 289 -1.54 7.53 17.90
N THR A 290 -0.52 7.93 18.66
CA THR A 290 -0.52 9.23 19.33
C THR A 290 -0.49 10.38 18.34
N ALA A 291 0.33 10.28 17.29
CA ALA A 291 0.42 11.27 16.23
C ALA A 291 -0.87 11.34 15.38
N ASP A 292 -1.43 10.19 14.99
CA ASP A 292 -2.67 10.09 14.23
C ASP A 292 -3.85 10.74 14.97
N ARG A 293 -4.00 10.45 16.27
CA ARG A 293 -5.02 11.12 17.09
C ARG A 293 -4.83 12.63 17.17
N GLN A 294 -3.58 13.12 17.15
CA GLN A 294 -3.29 14.57 17.13
C GLN A 294 -3.49 15.17 15.73
N ALA A 295 -3.33 14.36 14.70
CA ALA A 295 -3.58 14.74 13.33
C ALA A 295 -5.08 14.79 13.01
N GLU A 296 -5.92 14.06 13.73
CA GLU A 296 -7.37 14.02 13.50
C GLU A 296 -7.73 13.65 12.04
N GLY A 297 -6.94 12.75 11.45
CA GLY A 297 -7.10 12.36 10.05
C GLY A 297 -6.55 13.34 9.02
N ASP A 298 -5.84 14.38 9.45
CA ASP A 298 -5.10 15.29 8.59
C ASP A 298 -3.67 14.74 8.35
N PRO A 299 -3.38 13.99 7.26
CA PRO A 299 -2.04 13.46 6.89
C PRO A 299 -0.91 14.48 6.82
N THR A 300 -1.27 15.73 7.00
CA THR A 300 -0.48 16.90 6.75
C THR A 300 -0.11 17.64 8.00
N SER A 301 -0.81 17.27 9.07
CA SER A 301 -0.62 17.71 10.41
C SER A 301 0.87 17.68 10.75
N THR A 302 1.29 18.69 11.48
CA THR A 302 2.64 18.72 12.05
C THR A 302 2.90 17.50 12.94
N ALA A 303 1.86 16.85 13.49
CA ALA A 303 2.02 15.62 14.27
C ALA A 303 2.71 14.50 13.45
N TYR A 304 2.28 14.26 12.21
CA TYR A 304 2.92 13.29 11.33
C TYR A 304 4.32 13.71 10.93
N LYS A 305 4.53 14.99 10.60
CA LYS A 305 5.87 15.51 10.32
C LYS A 305 6.82 15.31 11.51
N ASP A 306 6.32 15.51 12.73
CA ASP A 306 7.11 15.42 13.96
C ASP A 306 7.41 13.96 14.31
N PHE A 307 6.45 13.06 14.08
CA PHE A 307 6.65 11.62 14.16
C PHE A 307 7.70 11.14 13.13
N GLN A 308 7.53 11.50 11.86
CA GLN A 308 8.46 11.18 10.78
C GLN A 308 9.88 11.68 11.09
N ARG A 309 10.05 12.93 11.57
CA ARG A 309 11.40 13.46 11.86
C ARG A 309 12.10 12.70 12.98
N ARG A 310 11.36 12.18 13.97
CA ARG A 310 11.90 11.36 15.06
C ARG A 310 12.28 9.96 14.59
N HIS A 311 11.52 9.41 13.63
CA HIS A 311 11.66 8.05 13.12
C HIS A 311 12.07 8.02 11.65
N ARG A 312 12.88 8.98 11.21
CA ARG A 312 13.20 9.17 9.77
C ARG A 312 13.83 7.94 9.11
N ASP A 313 14.55 7.15 9.91
CA ASP A 313 15.28 5.97 9.45
C ASP A 313 14.31 4.77 9.24
N ALA A 314 13.10 4.86 9.81
CA ALA A 314 12.06 3.83 9.74
C ALA A 314 11.20 3.87 8.47
N PHE A 315 11.25 4.93 7.67
CA PHE A 315 10.34 5.12 6.54
C PHE A 315 11.10 5.39 5.25
N VAL A 316 10.68 4.76 4.15
CA VAL A 316 11.31 4.95 2.83
C VAL A 316 11.04 6.34 2.25
N THR A 317 9.90 6.94 2.61
CA THR A 317 9.49 8.30 2.25
C THR A 317 8.85 9.00 3.45
N SER A 318 8.59 10.31 3.35
CA SER A 318 7.79 10.99 4.38
C SER A 318 6.32 10.57 4.36
N TYR A 319 5.81 10.18 3.20
CA TYR A 319 4.42 9.77 3.03
C TYR A 319 4.14 8.43 3.74
N ALA A 320 5.09 7.49 3.67
CA ALA A 320 5.06 6.25 4.43
C ALA A 320 4.81 6.45 5.95
N ALA A 321 5.28 7.55 6.53
CA ALA A 321 5.10 7.83 7.96
C ALA A 321 3.68 8.29 8.35
N THR A 322 2.82 8.59 7.36
CA THR A 322 1.46 9.09 7.60
C THR A 322 0.53 7.99 8.09
N HIS A 323 0.68 6.76 7.59
CA HIS A 323 -0.18 5.64 7.98
C HIS A 323 0.53 4.29 7.77
N PRO A 324 0.28 3.26 8.60
CA PRO A 324 0.89 1.94 8.46
C PRO A 324 0.61 1.25 7.11
N VAL A 325 -0.57 1.52 6.54
CA VAL A 325 -0.93 1.06 5.19
C VAL A 325 -0.05 1.74 4.13
N GLU A 326 0.20 3.05 4.25
CA GLU A 326 1.06 3.79 3.32
C GLU A 326 2.52 3.37 3.44
N ASP A 327 3.00 3.05 4.65
CA ASP A 327 4.35 2.50 4.82
C ASP A 327 4.53 1.15 4.12
N PHE A 328 3.50 0.29 4.20
CA PHE A 328 3.50 -0.96 3.45
C PHE A 328 3.56 -0.68 1.94
N ALA A 329 2.70 0.21 1.42
CA ALA A 329 2.62 0.52 0.00
C ALA A 329 3.91 1.14 -0.55
N GLU A 330 4.48 2.11 0.16
CA GLU A 330 5.73 2.77 -0.21
C GLU A 330 6.94 1.82 -0.10
N SER A 331 6.98 0.98 0.95
CA SER A 331 8.05 -0.02 1.10
C SER A 331 7.95 -1.10 0.02
N PHE A 332 6.74 -1.50 -0.36
CA PHE A 332 6.50 -2.40 -1.48
C PHE A 332 6.92 -1.76 -2.81
N ALA A 333 6.57 -0.49 -3.05
CA ALA A 333 6.99 0.25 -4.24
C ALA A 333 8.52 0.31 -4.35
N MET A 334 9.21 0.63 -3.25
CA MET A 334 10.68 0.60 -3.19
C MET A 334 11.25 -0.79 -3.55
N TRP A 335 10.64 -1.88 -3.07
CA TRP A 335 11.09 -3.23 -3.41
C TRP A 335 10.78 -3.60 -4.87
N CYS A 336 9.60 -3.21 -5.37
CA CYS A 336 9.04 -3.71 -6.62
C CYS A 336 9.47 -2.90 -7.85
N SER A 337 9.75 -1.60 -7.73
CA SER A 337 10.08 -0.72 -8.87
C SER A 337 11.52 -0.19 -8.87
N VAL A 338 12.24 -0.25 -7.74
CA VAL A 338 13.62 0.27 -7.65
C VAL A 338 14.65 -0.85 -7.73
N GLU A 339 15.72 -0.64 -8.53
CA GLU A 339 16.81 -1.61 -8.62
C GLU A 339 17.41 -1.90 -7.24
N THR A 340 17.54 -3.19 -6.90
CA THR A 340 18.00 -3.66 -5.57
C THR A 340 19.43 -3.24 -5.23
N ARG A 341 20.26 -2.99 -6.26
CA ARG A 341 21.64 -2.50 -6.11
C ARG A 341 21.78 -0.99 -6.28
N SER A 342 20.67 -0.27 -6.42
CA SER A 342 20.68 1.18 -6.56
C SER A 342 21.23 1.86 -5.30
N ARG A 343 21.66 3.11 -5.48
CA ARG A 343 22.08 3.95 -4.36
C ARG A 343 20.92 4.24 -3.38
N ALA A 344 19.68 4.28 -3.87
CA ALA A 344 18.50 4.50 -3.04
C ALA A 344 18.33 3.36 -2.03
N VAL A 345 18.30 2.11 -2.51
CA VAL A 345 18.12 0.91 -1.65
C VAL A 345 19.31 0.67 -0.73
N SER A 346 20.54 0.83 -1.23
CA SER A 346 21.77 0.59 -0.44
C SER A 346 21.99 1.59 0.70
N ARG A 347 21.29 2.73 0.70
CA ARG A 347 21.37 3.74 1.76
C ARG A 347 20.32 3.58 2.85
N LEU A 348 19.32 2.73 2.65
CA LEU A 348 18.29 2.51 3.65
C LEU A 348 18.90 1.90 4.92
N PRO A 349 18.64 2.47 6.11
CA PRO A 349 19.06 1.91 7.40
C PRO A 349 18.57 0.47 7.60
N ARG A 350 19.38 -0.35 8.28
CA ARG A 350 19.15 -1.79 8.53
C ARG A 350 19.66 -2.23 9.91
N THR A 351 19.62 -1.33 10.88
CA THR A 351 20.13 -1.58 12.22
C THR A 351 19.07 -2.18 13.14
N ALA A 352 17.80 -1.83 12.93
CA ALA A 352 16.66 -2.30 13.69
C ALA A 352 15.57 -2.84 12.76
N PRO A 353 14.71 -3.78 13.20
CA PRO A 353 13.59 -4.30 12.39
C PRO A 353 12.64 -3.21 11.87
N THR A 354 12.53 -2.10 12.60
CA THR A 354 11.73 -0.93 12.22
C THR A 354 12.35 -0.09 11.12
N ASP A 355 13.63 -0.27 10.80
CA ASP A 355 14.32 0.53 9.80
C ASP A 355 13.79 0.24 8.39
N SER A 356 13.73 1.28 7.56
CA SER A 356 13.21 1.22 6.19
C SER A 356 13.88 0.17 5.31
N GLY A 357 15.17 -0.10 5.50
CA GLY A 357 15.87 -1.15 4.76
C GLY A 357 15.43 -2.55 5.19
N HIS A 358 15.15 -2.78 6.48
CA HIS A 358 14.58 -4.05 6.95
C HIS A 358 13.16 -4.25 6.42
N LYS A 359 12.36 -3.18 6.36
CA LYS A 359 11.01 -3.20 5.76
C LYS A 359 11.02 -3.58 4.28
N VAL A 360 11.94 -3.05 3.50
CA VAL A 360 12.13 -3.41 2.09
C VAL A 360 12.64 -4.85 1.95
N ASP A 361 13.61 -5.25 2.77
CA ASP A 361 14.17 -6.61 2.76
C ASP A 361 13.12 -7.67 3.19
N TRP A 362 12.10 -7.27 3.98
CA TRP A 362 11.01 -8.15 4.39
C TRP A 362 10.28 -8.74 3.18
N PHE A 363 9.99 -7.97 2.14
CA PHE A 363 9.30 -8.46 0.93
C PHE A 363 10.10 -9.58 0.24
N ALA A 364 11.41 -9.40 0.11
CA ALA A 364 12.30 -10.41 -0.48
C ALA A 364 12.38 -11.70 0.35
N ALA A 365 12.08 -11.65 1.65
CA ALA A 365 12.06 -12.82 2.53
C ALA A 365 10.76 -13.65 2.41
N GLN A 366 9.71 -13.12 1.78
CA GLN A 366 8.40 -13.78 1.64
C GLN A 366 8.39 -14.79 0.48
N THR A 367 9.23 -15.82 0.60
CA THR A 367 9.56 -16.78 -0.48
C THR A 367 8.49 -17.83 -0.78
N HIS A 368 7.44 -17.93 0.04
CA HIS A 368 6.39 -18.93 -0.10
C HIS A 368 5.07 -18.39 -0.67
N ASP A 369 4.91 -17.08 -0.73
CA ASP A 369 3.69 -16.40 -1.18
C ASP A 369 4.03 -15.24 -2.14
N LEU A 370 4.57 -14.13 -1.61
CA LEU A 370 4.71 -12.88 -2.34
C LEU A 370 5.74 -12.96 -3.46
N VAL A 371 6.92 -13.54 -3.19
CA VAL A 371 8.00 -13.60 -4.17
C VAL A 371 7.63 -14.46 -5.39
N PRO A 372 7.13 -15.70 -5.25
CA PRO A 372 6.73 -16.50 -6.41
C PRO A 372 5.65 -15.84 -7.27
N GLU A 373 4.78 -15.04 -6.65
CA GLU A 373 3.63 -14.40 -7.31
C GLU A 373 3.99 -13.06 -7.97
N LEU A 374 4.80 -12.22 -7.32
CA LEU A 374 5.00 -10.82 -7.72
C LEU A 374 6.43 -10.50 -8.19
N ASP A 375 7.47 -11.20 -7.72
CA ASP A 375 8.87 -10.86 -8.08
C ASP A 375 9.13 -10.88 -9.60
N PRO A 376 8.55 -11.79 -10.40
CA PRO A 376 8.67 -11.74 -11.85
C PRO A 376 8.14 -10.43 -12.46
N GLY A 377 6.94 -9.99 -12.06
CA GLY A 377 6.38 -8.71 -12.51
C GLY A 377 7.17 -7.50 -11.99
N CYS A 378 7.60 -7.53 -10.73
CA CYS A 378 8.45 -6.49 -10.14
C CYS A 378 9.86 -6.45 -10.77
N ALA A 379 10.41 -7.57 -11.25
CA ALA A 379 11.66 -7.57 -12.01
C ALA A 379 11.50 -6.86 -13.36
N MET A 380 10.38 -7.10 -14.05
CA MET A 380 10.02 -6.36 -15.25
C MET A 380 9.82 -4.87 -14.96
N LEU A 381 9.10 -4.53 -13.88
CA LEU A 381 8.82 -3.14 -13.51
C LEU A 381 10.10 -2.37 -13.15
N ARG A 382 11.06 -2.99 -12.45
CA ARG A 382 12.39 -2.41 -12.21
C ARG A 382 13.13 -2.07 -13.51
N LYS A 383 13.06 -2.94 -14.51
CA LYS A 383 13.68 -2.69 -15.82
C LYS A 383 12.96 -1.57 -16.58
N PHE A 384 11.64 -1.50 -16.49
CA PHE A 384 10.86 -0.38 -17.04
C PHE A 384 11.30 0.94 -16.40
N ALA A 385 11.35 0.99 -15.07
CA ALA A 385 11.70 2.18 -14.29
C ALA A 385 13.14 2.68 -14.53
N SER A 386 14.07 1.80 -14.90
CA SER A 386 15.48 2.17 -15.16
C SER A 386 15.83 2.43 -16.63
N SER A 387 14.87 2.27 -17.55
CA SER A 387 15.05 2.47 -19.00
C SER A 387 14.66 3.87 -19.43
#